data_AF-A0A3D4Q7U5-F1
#
_entry.id   AF-A0A3D4Q7U5-F1
#
_cell.length_a   1.000
_cell.length_b   1.000
_cell.length_c   1.000
_cell.angle_alpha   90.00
_cell.angle_beta   90.00
_cell.angle_gamma   90.00
#
_symmetry.space_group_name_H-M   'P 1'
#
loop_
_entity.id
_entity.type
_entity.pdbx_description
1 polymer ?
#
loop_
_entity_poly.entity_id
_entity_poly.type
_entity_poly.pdbx_seq_one_letter_code
_entity_poly.pdbx_strand_id
1 'polypeptide(L)'
;MQSRAPESTGFSIDTGGTSPYTDHTQNSKCSVPESVEDGARTRWKRRVKKWNRKKIGAVLSLGLLFVGMLEGCSRSVTPERYSKQFLDVFDTVSMEIGFEKSEADFMKCYDASHAQLLKEHQLYDIYNSYEGMNNLKTVNDQAGIQPVAVDKDLLDLIKWGKEVYTLTDGKVNIAYGAVLKLWHEKREAGMEDPEHAELPDPEALEEAAKHTSIDDVIIDEAAGTLYLRDPEMSLDVGGIGKGYATERAAQLVKEEGAASFLLNLGGNVRAIGTKGDGSKWVCPVENPDYRDTQTGAQYAVTCYLEDRSLVTSGDYERYYTVNGQRYHHIIDPDTLYPATYHRSVSILTEDSGLADALSTALFMMSVEDGKKLITALHEGTSPLGPDQKVEKLEAMWIDADGHQEYTDGFLDYTKE
;
A
#
# COMPACT_ATOMS: atom_id res chain seq x y z
N MET A 1 30.22 -41.43 38.06
CA MET A 1 29.09 -41.92 38.90
C MET A 1 27.84 -41.79 38.04
N GLN A 2 27.09 -42.88 37.91
CA GLN A 2 26.03 -43.12 36.93
C GLN A 2 24.67 -42.48 37.28
N SER A 3 23.79 -42.49 36.27
CA SER A 3 22.32 -42.62 36.30
C SER A 3 21.54 -41.34 36.02
N ARG A 4 20.41 -41.32 35.30
CA ARG A 4 19.68 -42.28 34.45
C ARG A 4 18.59 -41.44 33.74
N ALA A 5 18.19 -41.85 32.54
CA ALA A 5 17.03 -41.33 31.81
C ALA A 5 15.68 -41.68 32.50
N PRO A 6 14.56 -41.14 31.98
CA PRO A 6 13.53 -42.05 31.50
C PRO A 6 12.97 -41.73 30.10
N GLU A 7 12.28 -42.76 29.58
CA GLU A 7 11.88 -43.04 28.22
C GLU A 7 10.60 -42.33 27.71
N SER A 8 10.43 -42.48 26.41
CA SER A 8 9.40 -42.04 25.46
C SER A 8 7.99 -42.61 25.62
N THR A 9 7.01 -41.84 25.14
CA THR A 9 5.86 -42.30 24.32
C THR A 9 5.68 -41.22 23.24
N GLY A 10 5.55 -41.45 21.92
CA GLY A 10 5.25 -42.64 21.15
C GLY A 10 3.93 -42.44 20.41
N PHE A 11 3.92 -41.67 19.30
CA PHE A 11 2.91 -41.81 18.25
C PHE A 11 3.47 -41.33 16.91
N SER A 12 3.41 -42.21 15.92
CA SER A 12 3.87 -42.04 14.54
C SER A 12 2.75 -42.59 13.67
N ILE A 13 2.24 -41.83 12.69
CA ILE A 13 1.71 -42.39 11.44
C ILE A 13 2.07 -41.45 10.29
N ASP A 14 2.47 -42.14 9.22
CA ASP A 14 3.10 -41.77 7.98
C ASP A 14 2.15 -41.19 6.91
N THR A 15 2.81 -40.64 5.91
CA THR A 15 2.49 -39.98 4.64
C THR A 15 1.34 -40.51 3.76
N GLY A 16 0.81 -39.61 2.91
CA GLY A 16 0.18 -40.00 1.64
C GLY A 16 -0.76 -38.98 0.98
N GLY A 17 -0.25 -38.21 0.00
CA GLY A 17 -0.86 -38.14 -1.34
C GLY A 17 -1.98 -37.13 -1.67
N THR A 18 -1.62 -36.20 -2.56
CA THR A 18 -2.33 -35.80 -3.81
C THR A 18 -3.61 -34.93 -3.78
N SER A 19 -3.45 -33.70 -4.31
CA SER A 19 -4.40 -32.89 -5.12
C SER A 19 -4.90 -33.66 -6.37
N PRO A 20 -5.97 -33.31 -7.13
CA PRO A 20 -6.68 -32.01 -7.25
C PRO A 20 -8.23 -32.03 -7.32
N TYR A 21 -8.84 -30.86 -7.13
CA TYR A 21 -10.26 -30.60 -7.42
C TYR A 21 -10.46 -30.25 -8.90
N THR A 22 -11.38 -30.96 -9.55
CA THR A 22 -11.92 -30.64 -10.88
C THR A 22 -13.44 -30.47 -10.83
N ASP A 23 -13.88 -29.55 -11.69
CA ASP A 23 -15.22 -29.11 -12.05
C ASP A 23 -16.20 -30.24 -12.42
N HIS A 24 -17.49 -30.08 -12.09
CA HIS A 24 -18.59 -30.67 -12.88
C HIS A 24 -19.93 -29.95 -12.63
N THR A 25 -20.36 -29.21 -13.66
CA THR A 25 -21.75 -29.01 -14.06
C THR A 25 -22.48 -30.34 -14.31
N GLN A 26 -23.76 -30.48 -13.92
CA GLN A 26 -24.77 -31.14 -14.79
C GLN A 26 -26.23 -30.93 -14.35
N ASN A 27 -27.03 -30.54 -15.34
CA ASN A 27 -28.49 -30.55 -15.41
C ASN A 27 -29.08 -31.96 -15.24
N SER A 28 -30.30 -32.04 -14.69
CA SER A 28 -31.26 -33.07 -15.12
C SER A 28 -32.71 -32.54 -15.11
N LYS A 29 -33.42 -32.87 -16.20
CA LYS A 29 -34.82 -32.54 -16.54
C LYS A 29 -35.76 -33.72 -16.20
N CYS A 30 -37.05 -33.43 -16.35
CA CYS A 30 -38.24 -34.31 -16.53
C CYS A 30 -39.07 -34.52 -15.25
N SER A 31 -40.41 -34.49 -15.27
CA SER A 31 -41.38 -34.64 -16.36
C SER A 31 -42.80 -34.24 -15.89
N VAL A 32 -43.66 -33.89 -16.85
CA VAL A 32 -45.11 -33.56 -16.74
C VAL A 32 -45.96 -34.85 -16.77
N PRO A 33 -47.23 -34.80 -16.33
CA PRO A 33 -48.29 -35.35 -17.17
C PRO A 33 -49.55 -34.45 -17.33
N GLU A 34 -50.17 -34.52 -18.52
CA GLU A 34 -51.52 -34.04 -18.90
C GLU A 34 -52.60 -34.99 -18.36
N SER A 35 -53.83 -34.60 -17.97
CA SER A 35 -55.03 -34.20 -18.75
C SER A 35 -56.22 -34.36 -17.75
N VAL A 36 -57.37 -33.67 -17.79
CA VAL A 36 -58.56 -33.84 -18.67
C VAL A 36 -59.58 -32.72 -18.31
N GLU A 37 -60.43 -32.46 -19.31
CA GLU A 37 -61.47 -31.46 -19.56
C GLU A 37 -62.56 -31.13 -18.50
N ASP A 38 -63.11 -29.92 -18.70
CA ASP A 38 -64.53 -29.60 -18.94
C ASP A 38 -65.35 -28.81 -17.89
N GLY A 39 -66.16 -27.87 -18.41
CA GLY A 39 -67.51 -27.63 -17.88
C GLY A 39 -67.81 -26.46 -16.93
N ALA A 40 -68.16 -25.31 -17.53
CA ALA A 40 -69.35 -24.50 -17.20
C ALA A 40 -69.46 -23.60 -15.92
N ARG A 41 -69.61 -22.29 -16.21
CA ARG A 41 -70.65 -21.33 -15.75
C ARG A 41 -71.03 -21.28 -14.25
N THR A 42 -70.89 -20.10 -13.63
CA THR A 42 -71.98 -19.13 -13.29
C THR A 42 -71.47 -18.05 -12.31
N ARG A 43 -71.56 -16.76 -12.68
CA ARG A 43 -72.58 -15.77 -12.27
C ARG A 43 -72.41 -15.22 -10.84
N TRP A 44 -71.76 -14.07 -10.72
CA TRP A 44 -72.11 -13.07 -9.70
C TRP A 44 -72.50 -11.75 -10.39
N LYS A 45 -73.69 -11.28 -10.06
CA LYS A 45 -74.39 -10.14 -10.65
C LYS A 45 -74.43 -8.99 -9.62
N ARG A 46 -74.27 -7.76 -10.17
CA ARG A 46 -74.88 -6.47 -9.74
C ARG A 46 -74.24 -5.79 -8.51
N ARG A 47 -74.03 -4.46 -8.47
CA ARG A 47 -74.73 -3.33 -9.12
C ARG A 47 -73.76 -2.20 -9.51
N VAL A 48 -73.87 -1.75 -10.77
CA VAL A 48 -73.45 -0.41 -11.20
C VAL A 48 -74.62 0.55 -10.95
N LYS A 49 -74.36 1.68 -10.27
CA LYS A 49 -75.30 2.80 -10.19
C LYS A 49 -74.82 3.87 -11.18
N LYS A 50 -75.64 4.10 -12.21
CA LYS A 50 -75.47 5.14 -13.24
C LYS A 50 -75.42 6.52 -12.60
N TRP A 51 -74.46 7.35 -12.99
CA TRP A 51 -74.61 8.80 -12.90
C TRP A 51 -74.42 9.44 -14.28
N ASN A 52 -75.27 10.41 -14.57
CA ASN A 52 -75.69 10.82 -15.90
C ASN A 52 -74.90 12.04 -16.35
N ARG A 53 -74.33 11.98 -17.56
CA ARG A 53 -73.68 13.10 -18.23
C ARG A 53 -74.74 14.11 -18.69
N LYS A 54 -74.65 15.36 -18.22
CA LYS A 54 -74.78 16.60 -19.02
C LYS A 54 -74.85 17.85 -18.11
N LYS A 55 -73.91 18.77 -18.36
CA LYS A 55 -73.98 20.24 -18.20
C LYS A 55 -74.15 20.83 -16.79
N ILE A 56 -73.02 21.08 -16.12
CA ILE A 56 -72.72 22.29 -15.34
C ILE A 56 -71.23 22.55 -15.65
N GLY A 57 -70.82 23.61 -16.32
CA GLY A 57 -71.03 25.00 -15.95
C GLY A 57 -69.70 25.50 -15.39
N ALA A 58 -69.10 26.49 -16.04
CA ALA A 58 -67.77 27.03 -15.80
C ALA A 58 -67.44 27.33 -14.32
N VAL A 59 -66.14 27.49 -14.05
CA VAL A 59 -65.47 27.78 -12.77
C VAL A 59 -64.92 26.52 -12.09
N LEU A 60 -63.76 26.06 -12.57
CA LEU A 60 -62.67 25.47 -11.76
C LEU A 60 -61.38 25.37 -12.62
N SER A 61 -61.14 26.39 -13.45
CA SER A 61 -59.95 26.51 -14.31
C SER A 61 -58.81 27.26 -13.62
N LEU A 62 -58.68 27.13 -12.29
CA LEU A 62 -57.63 27.79 -11.50
C LEU A 62 -57.09 26.93 -10.35
N GLY A 63 -57.26 25.60 -10.43
CA GLY A 63 -56.81 24.65 -9.40
C GLY A 63 -56.08 23.41 -9.95
N LEU A 64 -55.64 23.45 -11.21
CA LEU A 64 -54.97 22.35 -11.91
C LEU A 64 -53.75 22.84 -12.72
N LEU A 65 -53.11 23.91 -12.23
CA LEU A 65 -51.87 24.49 -12.77
C LEU A 65 -50.82 24.71 -11.66
N PHE A 66 -50.94 23.97 -10.56
CA PHE A 66 -50.05 24.04 -9.39
C PHE A 66 -49.84 22.66 -8.74
N VAL A 67 -49.79 21.59 -9.54
CA VAL A 67 -49.35 20.24 -9.12
C VAL A 67 -48.34 19.69 -10.14
N GLY A 68 -47.44 20.57 -10.59
CA GLY A 68 -46.30 20.23 -11.47
C GLY A 68 -44.96 20.71 -10.91
N MET A 69 -44.93 21.09 -9.63
CA MET A 69 -43.75 21.52 -8.89
C MET A 69 -43.79 20.90 -7.49
N LEU A 70 -43.91 19.57 -7.43
CA LEU A 70 -43.49 18.84 -6.25
C LEU A 70 -42.12 18.27 -6.59
N GLU A 71 -41.12 19.05 -6.20
CA GLU A 71 -39.92 18.52 -5.58
C GLU A 71 -39.27 17.38 -6.37
N GLY A 72 -38.49 17.78 -7.37
CA GLY A 72 -37.17 17.17 -7.48
C GLY A 72 -36.46 17.39 -6.16
N CYS A 73 -36.79 16.59 -5.15
CA CYS A 73 -35.91 16.31 -4.05
C CYS A 73 -34.63 15.85 -4.74
N SER A 74 -33.65 16.74 -4.84
CA SER A 74 -32.26 16.32 -4.82
C SER A 74 -32.12 15.57 -3.50
N ARG A 75 -32.47 14.28 -3.53
CA ARG A 75 -32.11 13.35 -2.47
C ARG A 75 -30.61 13.50 -2.46
N SER A 76 -30.08 14.26 -1.50
CA SER A 76 -28.65 14.31 -1.26
C SER A 76 -28.29 12.86 -1.02
N VAL A 77 -27.71 12.22 -2.04
CA VAL A 77 -27.26 10.85 -1.91
C VAL A 77 -26.15 10.96 -0.88
N THR A 78 -26.46 10.59 0.35
CA THR A 78 -25.49 10.52 1.42
C THR A 78 -24.46 9.50 0.96
N PRO A 79 -23.17 9.88 0.86
CA PRO A 79 -22.13 8.95 0.44
C PRO A 79 -22.17 7.70 1.32
N GLU A 80 -22.20 6.53 0.67
CA GLU A 80 -22.16 5.23 1.33
C GLU A 80 -20.71 4.73 1.39
N ARG A 81 -20.38 3.98 2.44
CA ARG A 81 -19.05 3.40 2.61
C ARG A 81 -18.91 2.13 1.78
N TYR A 82 -17.94 2.12 0.89
CA TYR A 82 -17.48 0.93 0.15
C TYR A 82 -16.04 0.60 0.53
N SER A 83 -15.64 -0.66 0.38
CA SER A 83 -14.26 -1.07 0.65
C SER A 83 -13.86 -2.32 -0.13
N LYS A 84 -12.59 -2.40 -0.50
CA LYS A 84 -11.95 -3.56 -1.12
C LYS A 84 -10.66 -3.91 -0.39
N GLN A 85 -10.36 -5.20 -0.33
CA GLN A 85 -9.11 -5.73 0.19
C GLN A 85 -8.52 -6.68 -0.86
N PHE A 86 -7.22 -6.62 -1.04
CA PHE A 86 -6.49 -7.39 -2.04
C PHE A 86 -5.06 -7.70 -1.56
N LEU A 87 -4.42 -8.68 -2.19
CA LEU A 87 -3.13 -9.29 -1.77
C LEU A 87 -2.14 -9.42 -2.93
N ASP A 88 -2.50 -8.97 -4.12
CA ASP A 88 -1.80 -9.20 -5.38
C ASP A 88 -0.82 -8.09 -5.75
N VAL A 89 -0.53 -7.17 -4.83
CA VAL A 89 0.48 -6.12 -5.02
C VAL A 89 1.43 -6.03 -3.82
N PHE A 90 2.71 -5.88 -4.12
CA PHE A 90 3.80 -5.59 -3.16
C PHE A 90 3.89 -6.54 -1.94
N ASP A 91 3.43 -7.79 -2.09
CA ASP A 91 3.44 -8.83 -1.06
C ASP A 91 2.86 -8.37 0.29
N THR A 92 1.75 -7.61 0.23
CA THR A 92 1.14 -7.05 1.43
C THR A 92 -0.38 -7.08 1.38
N VAL A 93 -0.99 -6.99 2.56
CA VAL A 93 -2.43 -6.79 2.69
C VAL A 93 -2.74 -5.34 2.39
N SER A 94 -3.44 -5.11 1.27
CA SER A 94 -3.84 -3.78 0.83
C SER A 94 -5.34 -3.60 0.98
N MET A 95 -5.75 -2.39 1.36
CA MET A 95 -7.16 -2.02 1.52
C MET A 95 -7.42 -0.63 0.97
N GLU A 96 -8.56 -0.51 0.29
CA GLU A 96 -9.11 0.76 -0.16
C GLU A 96 -10.51 0.95 0.42
N ILE A 97 -10.79 2.15 0.93
CA ILE A 97 -12.09 2.53 1.49
C ILE A 97 -12.51 3.84 0.86
N GLY A 98 -13.73 3.91 0.32
CA GLY A 98 -14.28 5.15 -0.24
C GLY A 98 -15.68 5.44 0.28
N PHE A 99 -16.03 6.71 0.40
CA PHE A 99 -17.41 7.14 0.62
C PHE A 99 -17.95 7.76 -0.67
N GLU A 100 -18.78 7.00 -1.39
CA GLU A 100 -19.21 7.36 -2.74
C GLU A 100 -20.74 7.32 -2.89
N LYS A 101 -21.25 7.95 -3.95
CA LYS A 101 -22.69 8.01 -4.23
C LYS A 101 -23.27 6.67 -4.68
N SER A 102 -22.43 5.79 -5.20
CA SER A 102 -22.80 4.45 -5.62
C SER A 102 -21.59 3.52 -5.61
N GLU A 103 -21.83 2.21 -5.54
CA GLU A 103 -20.79 1.19 -5.68
C GLU A 103 -20.07 1.30 -7.02
N ALA A 104 -20.78 1.70 -8.08
CA ALA A 104 -20.19 1.90 -9.41
C ALA A 104 -19.16 3.04 -9.42
N ASP A 105 -19.43 4.13 -8.71
CA ASP A 105 -18.48 5.25 -8.59
C ASP A 105 -17.23 4.84 -7.78
N PHE A 106 -17.42 4.07 -6.71
CA PHE A 106 -16.31 3.49 -5.94
C PHE A 106 -15.49 2.52 -6.80
N MET A 107 -16.13 1.59 -7.49
CA MET A 107 -15.45 0.59 -8.33
C MET A 107 -14.68 1.24 -9.47
N LYS A 108 -15.18 2.35 -10.04
CA LYS A 108 -14.43 3.13 -11.04
C LYS A 108 -13.09 3.64 -10.49
N CYS A 109 -13.08 4.16 -9.26
CA CYS A 109 -11.86 4.64 -8.61
C CYS A 109 -10.93 3.48 -8.25
N TYR A 110 -11.48 2.43 -7.65
CA TYR A 110 -10.75 1.22 -7.25
C TYR A 110 -10.12 0.49 -8.45
N ASP A 111 -10.85 0.33 -9.55
CA ASP A 111 -10.32 -0.36 -10.73
C ASP A 111 -9.17 0.44 -11.36
N ALA A 112 -9.23 1.78 -11.31
CA ALA A 112 -8.16 2.65 -11.79
C ALA A 112 -6.92 2.60 -10.88
N SER A 113 -7.08 2.71 -9.56
CA SER A 113 -5.97 2.59 -8.61
C SER A 113 -5.34 1.20 -8.66
N HIS A 114 -6.14 0.15 -8.58
CA HIS A 114 -5.66 -1.23 -8.55
C HIS A 114 -4.90 -1.61 -9.83
N ALA A 115 -5.39 -1.19 -11.00
CA ALA A 115 -4.68 -1.40 -12.26
C ALA A 115 -3.31 -0.69 -12.30
N GLN A 116 -3.21 0.54 -11.78
CA GLN A 116 -1.93 1.25 -11.67
C GLN A 116 -0.99 0.53 -10.70
N LEU A 117 -1.48 0.17 -9.51
CA LEU A 117 -0.69 -0.52 -8.49
C LEU A 117 -0.16 -1.87 -9.00
N LEU A 118 -0.98 -2.62 -9.74
CA LEU A 118 -0.56 -3.90 -10.31
C LEU A 118 0.50 -3.71 -11.40
N LYS A 119 0.35 -2.70 -12.27
CA LYS A 119 1.36 -2.36 -13.28
C LYS A 119 2.70 -2.02 -12.61
N GLU A 120 2.67 -1.18 -11.59
CA GLU A 120 3.87 -0.74 -10.87
C GLU A 120 4.50 -1.86 -10.06
N HIS A 121 3.70 -2.72 -9.43
CA HIS A 121 4.18 -3.95 -8.79
C HIS A 121 5.01 -4.80 -9.76
N GLN A 122 4.52 -5.02 -10.99
CA GLN A 122 5.23 -5.79 -12.01
C GLN A 122 6.50 -5.08 -12.51
N LEU A 123 6.44 -3.75 -12.70
CA LEU A 123 7.59 -2.94 -13.11
C LEU A 123 8.69 -2.92 -12.05
N TYR A 124 8.33 -2.94 -10.77
CA TYR A 124 9.27 -2.82 -9.64
C TYR A 124 9.80 -4.18 -9.17
N ASP A 125 9.26 -5.28 -9.70
CA ASP A 125 9.70 -6.62 -9.34
C ASP A 125 11.13 -6.90 -9.84
N ILE A 126 11.98 -7.36 -8.91
CA ILE A 126 13.38 -7.72 -9.16
C ILE A 126 13.59 -9.23 -9.29
N TYR A 127 12.55 -10.04 -9.10
CA TYR A 127 12.60 -11.50 -9.05
C TYR A 127 11.92 -12.17 -10.24
N ASN A 128 10.79 -11.63 -10.70
CA ASN A 128 10.01 -12.21 -11.80
C ASN A 128 10.07 -11.37 -13.09
N SER A 129 9.88 -12.03 -14.23
CA SER A 129 9.70 -11.37 -15.54
C SER A 129 8.24 -11.49 -15.98
N TYR A 130 7.77 -10.48 -16.71
CA TYR A 130 6.39 -10.40 -17.19
C TYR A 130 6.36 -10.27 -18.71
N GLU A 131 5.46 -11.00 -19.38
CA GLU A 131 5.39 -11.01 -20.84
C GLU A 131 5.10 -9.60 -21.38
N GLY A 132 5.92 -9.13 -22.32
CA GLY A 132 5.79 -7.81 -22.95
C GLY A 132 6.24 -6.63 -22.08
N MET A 133 6.89 -6.88 -20.94
CA MET A 133 7.34 -5.83 -20.02
C MET A 133 8.83 -5.98 -19.70
N ASN A 134 9.58 -4.90 -19.85
CA ASN A 134 10.93 -4.77 -19.29
C ASN A 134 10.83 -4.08 -17.93
N ASN A 135 10.90 -4.87 -16.86
CA ASN A 135 10.84 -4.42 -15.48
C ASN A 135 12.24 -4.33 -14.84
N LEU A 136 12.31 -4.00 -13.55
CA LEU A 136 13.58 -3.89 -12.82
C LEU A 136 14.44 -5.14 -12.88
N LYS A 137 13.86 -6.34 -12.78
CA LYS A 137 14.60 -7.57 -13.00
C LYS A 137 15.32 -7.56 -14.35
N THR A 138 14.63 -7.17 -15.41
CA THR A 138 15.21 -7.11 -16.77
C THR A 138 16.37 -6.12 -16.84
N VAL A 139 16.25 -4.97 -16.16
CA VAL A 139 17.34 -3.97 -16.07
C VAL A 139 18.54 -4.55 -15.30
N ASN A 140 18.30 -5.20 -14.17
CA ASN A 140 19.34 -5.84 -13.35
C ASN A 140 20.06 -6.98 -14.11
N ASP A 141 19.32 -7.82 -14.84
CA ASP A 141 19.88 -8.90 -15.65
C ASP A 141 20.74 -8.39 -16.83
N GLN A 142 20.63 -7.11 -17.19
CA GLN A 142 21.38 -6.46 -18.28
C GLN A 142 22.49 -5.53 -17.78
N ALA A 143 22.81 -5.55 -16.49
CA ALA A 143 23.87 -4.74 -15.91
C ALA A 143 25.21 -4.97 -16.61
N GLY A 144 25.88 -3.87 -16.99
CA GLY A 144 27.15 -3.89 -17.74
C GLY A 144 27.07 -4.46 -19.16
N ILE A 145 25.89 -4.84 -19.66
CA ILE A 145 25.72 -5.47 -20.99
C ILE A 145 25.21 -4.46 -22.01
N GLN A 146 24.01 -3.92 -21.82
CA GLN A 146 23.39 -2.99 -22.76
C GLN A 146 22.27 -2.15 -22.11
N PRO A 147 21.95 -0.96 -22.67
CA PRO A 147 20.76 -0.21 -22.26
C PRO A 147 19.46 -0.99 -22.54
N VAL A 148 18.50 -0.86 -21.63
CA VAL A 148 17.18 -1.51 -21.69
C VAL A 148 16.11 -0.43 -21.88
N ALA A 149 15.29 -0.56 -22.92
CA ALA A 149 14.10 0.27 -23.08
C ALA A 149 13.04 -0.12 -22.04
N VAL A 150 12.53 0.86 -21.29
CA VAL A 150 11.60 0.62 -20.19
C VAL A 150 10.33 1.48 -20.31
N ASP A 151 9.30 1.11 -19.55
CA ASP A 151 8.10 1.94 -19.40
C ASP A 151 8.47 3.29 -18.77
N LYS A 152 7.75 4.35 -19.15
CA LYS A 152 7.95 5.69 -18.60
C LYS A 152 7.77 5.69 -17.07
N ASP A 153 6.84 4.90 -16.57
CA ASP A 153 6.56 4.83 -15.13
C ASP A 153 7.76 4.33 -14.33
N LEU A 154 8.48 3.34 -14.86
CA LEU A 154 9.70 2.86 -14.24
C LEU A 154 10.81 3.91 -14.36
N LEU A 155 10.95 4.55 -15.52
CA LEU A 155 11.95 5.59 -15.73
C LEU A 155 11.75 6.77 -14.76
N ASP A 156 10.51 7.21 -14.55
CA ASP A 156 10.17 8.26 -13.60
C ASP A 156 10.50 7.87 -12.16
N LEU A 157 10.22 6.63 -11.75
CA LEU A 157 10.61 6.12 -10.44
C LEU A 157 12.14 6.16 -10.25
N ILE A 158 12.92 5.74 -11.25
CA ILE A 158 14.38 5.74 -11.16
C ILE A 158 14.94 7.17 -11.08
N LYS A 159 14.38 8.10 -11.86
CA LYS A 159 14.74 9.52 -11.77
C LYS A 159 14.49 10.05 -10.35
N TRP A 160 13.30 9.81 -9.82
CA TRP A 160 12.95 10.23 -8.47
C TRP A 160 13.82 9.53 -7.41
N GLY A 161 14.19 8.26 -7.59
CA GLY A 161 15.13 7.55 -6.72
C GLY A 161 16.52 8.21 -6.66
N LYS A 162 17.01 8.81 -7.75
CA LYS A 162 18.25 9.61 -7.75
C LYS A 162 18.09 10.94 -7.00
N GLU A 163 16.91 11.56 -7.08
CA GLU A 163 16.57 12.75 -6.28
C GLU A 163 16.52 12.41 -4.79
N VAL A 164 15.87 11.30 -4.42
CA VAL A 164 15.81 10.79 -3.04
C VAL A 164 17.20 10.47 -2.50
N TYR A 165 18.08 9.87 -3.31
CA TYR A 165 19.48 9.66 -2.94
C TYR A 165 20.16 10.98 -2.55
N THR A 166 19.96 12.02 -3.36
CA THR A 166 20.55 13.35 -3.12
C THR A 166 19.93 14.02 -1.89
N LEU A 167 18.62 13.91 -1.72
CA LEU A 167 17.87 14.46 -0.58
C LEU A 167 18.34 13.86 0.75
N THR A 168 18.64 12.56 0.76
CA THR A 168 18.90 11.79 1.97
C THR A 168 20.39 11.58 2.24
N ASP A 169 21.26 12.26 1.49
CA ASP A 169 22.73 12.10 1.55
C ASP A 169 23.17 10.64 1.40
N GLY A 170 22.54 9.93 0.45
CA GLY A 170 22.84 8.54 0.14
C GLY A 170 22.24 7.51 1.11
N LYS A 171 21.55 7.93 2.18
CA LYS A 171 20.91 6.99 3.11
C LYS A 171 19.90 6.11 2.41
N VAL A 172 19.10 6.66 1.49
CA VAL A 172 18.24 5.86 0.61
C VAL A 172 18.87 5.79 -0.77
N ASN A 173 19.31 4.60 -1.16
CA ASN A 173 20.00 4.37 -2.41
C ASN A 173 19.37 3.21 -3.20
N ILE A 174 18.74 3.53 -4.33
CA ILE A 174 18.13 2.52 -5.19
C ILE A 174 19.15 1.61 -5.90
N ALA A 175 20.43 1.99 -5.95
CA ALA A 175 21.51 1.17 -6.50
C ALA A 175 22.14 0.23 -5.45
N TYR A 176 21.53 0.10 -4.27
CA TYR A 176 22.08 -0.69 -3.17
C TYR A 176 21.72 -2.20 -3.23
N GLY A 177 21.16 -2.65 -4.36
CA GLY A 177 20.65 -4.03 -4.52
C GLY A 177 21.70 -5.11 -4.32
N ALA A 178 22.97 -4.86 -4.67
CA ALA A 178 24.06 -5.82 -4.48
C ALA A 178 24.26 -6.22 -3.01
N VAL A 179 24.16 -5.24 -2.09
CA VAL A 179 24.26 -5.46 -0.65
C VAL A 179 22.96 -6.05 -0.10
N LEU A 180 21.80 -5.50 -0.50
CA LEU A 180 20.50 -5.96 -0.04
C LEU A 180 20.22 -7.43 -0.40
N LYS A 181 20.71 -7.88 -1.56
CA LYS A 181 20.63 -9.28 -1.98
C LYS A 181 21.28 -10.24 -0.99
N LEU A 182 22.49 -9.93 -0.49
CA LEU A 182 23.18 -10.77 0.48
C LEU A 182 22.39 -10.89 1.80
N TRP A 183 21.84 -9.77 2.27
CA TRP A 183 20.96 -9.75 3.44
C TRP A 183 19.65 -10.50 3.22
N HIS A 184 19.05 -10.38 2.03
CA HIS A 184 17.85 -11.11 1.68
C HIS A 184 18.08 -12.62 1.68
N GLU A 185 19.14 -13.11 1.01
CA GLU A 185 19.48 -14.52 0.96
C GLU A 185 19.68 -15.13 2.37
N LYS A 186 20.41 -14.42 3.24
CA LYS A 186 20.61 -14.86 4.64
C LYS A 186 19.33 -14.82 5.47
N ARG A 187 18.46 -13.83 5.24
CA ARG A 187 17.16 -13.74 5.90
C ARG A 187 16.25 -14.89 5.49
N GLU A 188 16.11 -15.18 4.20
CA GLU A 188 15.25 -16.29 3.74
C GLU A 188 15.77 -17.62 4.30
N ALA A 189 17.08 -17.88 4.17
CA ALA A 189 17.68 -19.10 4.72
C ALA A 189 17.51 -19.20 6.25
N GLY A 190 17.67 -18.09 6.99
CA GLY A 190 17.49 -18.06 8.43
C GLY A 190 16.04 -18.14 8.89
N MET A 191 15.07 -17.77 8.04
CA MET A 191 13.65 -18.00 8.30
C MET A 191 13.24 -19.45 8.04
N GLU A 192 13.86 -20.10 7.05
CA GLU A 192 13.67 -21.52 6.76
C GLU A 192 14.35 -22.44 7.79
N ASP A 193 15.56 -22.09 8.24
CA ASP A 193 16.33 -22.82 9.26
C ASP A 193 16.88 -21.88 10.36
N PRO A 194 16.04 -21.51 11.35
CA PRO A 194 16.44 -20.58 12.41
C PRO A 194 17.59 -21.06 13.31
N GLU A 195 17.82 -22.38 13.42
CA GLU A 195 18.90 -22.92 14.25
C GLU A 195 20.28 -22.73 13.62
N HIS A 196 20.33 -22.61 12.28
CA HIS A 196 21.54 -22.40 11.49
C HIS A 196 21.54 -21.04 10.77
N ALA A 197 20.73 -20.09 11.25
CA ALA A 197 20.72 -18.74 10.70
C ALA A 197 22.09 -18.07 10.87
N GLU A 198 22.56 -17.41 9.81
CA GLU A 198 23.88 -16.79 9.75
C GLU A 198 23.77 -15.37 9.21
N LEU A 199 24.76 -14.54 9.53
CA LEU A 199 24.92 -13.22 8.92
C LEU A 199 25.62 -13.34 7.55
N PRO A 200 25.48 -12.33 6.68
CA PRO A 200 26.32 -12.23 5.49
C PRO A 200 27.80 -12.17 5.89
N ASP A 201 28.67 -12.69 5.02
CA ASP A 201 30.11 -12.57 5.20
C ASP A 201 30.53 -11.09 5.10
N PRO A 202 31.23 -10.52 6.09
CA PRO A 202 31.70 -9.15 6.05
C PRO A 202 32.52 -8.81 4.79
N GLU A 203 33.39 -9.71 4.33
CA GLU A 203 34.20 -9.46 3.12
C GLU A 203 33.31 -9.39 1.88
N ALA A 204 32.26 -10.21 1.81
CA ALA A 204 31.29 -10.17 0.71
C ALA A 204 30.44 -8.89 0.75
N LEU A 205 30.07 -8.40 1.93
CA LEU A 205 29.37 -7.12 2.08
C LEU A 205 30.24 -5.95 1.59
N GLU A 206 31.51 -5.91 1.98
CA GLU A 206 32.46 -4.88 1.55
C GLU A 206 32.71 -4.91 0.03
N GLU A 207 32.76 -6.10 -0.58
CA GLU A 207 32.84 -6.22 -2.04
C GLU A 207 31.56 -5.71 -2.71
N ALA A 208 30.39 -6.18 -2.26
CA ALA A 208 29.10 -5.77 -2.81
C ALA A 208 28.88 -4.25 -2.71
N ALA A 209 29.35 -3.61 -1.63
CA ALA A 209 29.24 -2.17 -1.42
C ALA A 209 29.95 -1.33 -2.49
N LYS A 210 30.96 -1.89 -3.19
CA LYS A 210 31.65 -1.22 -4.29
C LYS A 210 30.76 -1.02 -5.52
N HIS A 211 29.69 -1.80 -5.63
CA HIS A 211 28.78 -1.85 -6.78
C HIS A 211 27.47 -1.10 -6.54
N THR A 212 27.52 0.01 -5.79
CA THR A 212 26.33 0.72 -5.30
C THR A 212 26.28 2.20 -5.69
N SER A 213 27.16 2.63 -6.58
CA SER A 213 27.25 4.01 -7.05
C SER A 213 26.00 4.42 -7.84
N ILE A 214 25.26 5.43 -7.34
CA ILE A 214 24.06 5.95 -8.01
C ILE A 214 24.37 6.59 -9.37
N ASP A 215 25.62 7.04 -9.57
CA ASP A 215 26.10 7.66 -10.81
C ASP A 215 26.32 6.65 -11.93
N ASP A 216 26.37 5.36 -11.58
CA ASP A 216 26.42 4.27 -12.55
C ASP A 216 25.03 3.85 -13.05
N VAL A 217 23.96 4.44 -12.51
CA VAL A 217 22.60 4.37 -13.06
C VAL A 217 22.40 5.46 -14.10
N ILE A 218 22.45 5.07 -15.38
CA ILE A 218 22.37 5.97 -16.52
C ILE A 218 20.95 5.96 -17.10
N ILE A 219 20.38 7.15 -17.21
CA ILE A 219 19.04 7.38 -17.76
C ILE A 219 19.19 8.14 -19.07
N ASP A 220 18.71 7.56 -20.17
CA ASP A 220 18.52 8.28 -21.43
C ASP A 220 17.02 8.53 -21.62
N GLU A 221 16.59 9.74 -21.26
CA GLU A 221 15.17 10.13 -21.34
C GLU A 221 14.65 10.23 -22.77
N ALA A 222 15.51 10.60 -23.71
CA ALA A 222 15.11 10.74 -25.10
C ALA A 222 14.90 9.38 -25.75
N ALA A 223 15.73 8.40 -25.40
CA ALA A 223 15.60 7.02 -25.85
C ALA A 223 14.62 6.19 -25.01
N GLY A 224 14.28 6.63 -23.79
CA GLY A 224 13.47 5.87 -22.85
C GLY A 224 14.18 4.63 -22.31
N THR A 225 15.50 4.72 -22.07
CA THR A 225 16.32 3.56 -21.68
C THR A 225 17.05 3.77 -20.36
N LEU A 226 17.23 2.67 -19.63
CA LEU A 226 18.08 2.58 -18.44
C LEU A 226 19.32 1.73 -18.76
N TYR A 227 20.48 2.14 -18.26
CA TYR A 227 21.72 1.36 -18.33
C TYR A 227 22.45 1.40 -17.00
N LEU A 228 22.81 0.22 -16.50
CA LEU A 228 23.63 0.03 -15.31
C LEU A 228 25.07 -0.17 -15.77
N ARG A 229 25.96 0.79 -15.47
CA ARG A 229 27.34 0.80 -15.99
C ARG A 229 28.19 -0.32 -15.37
N ASP A 230 28.00 -0.58 -14.09
CA ASP A 230 28.70 -1.62 -13.35
C ASP A 230 28.02 -2.99 -13.60
N PRO A 231 28.73 -4.03 -14.04
CA PRO A 231 28.15 -5.35 -14.29
C PRO A 231 27.68 -6.09 -13.03
N GLU A 232 28.15 -5.71 -11.84
CA GLU A 232 27.80 -6.36 -10.57
C GLU A 232 26.76 -5.56 -9.75
N MET A 233 26.38 -4.37 -10.22
CA MET A 233 25.33 -3.58 -9.57
C MET A 233 23.94 -4.16 -9.85
N SER A 234 23.02 -3.89 -8.93
CA SER A 234 21.59 -4.16 -9.13
C SER A 234 20.77 -3.09 -8.43
N LEU A 235 19.62 -2.77 -9.02
CA LEU A 235 18.65 -1.86 -8.46
C LEU A 235 17.69 -2.60 -7.52
N ASP A 236 17.35 -1.95 -6.42
CA ASP A 236 16.26 -2.32 -5.50
C ASP A 236 15.53 -1.03 -5.09
N VAL A 237 14.21 -1.01 -5.27
CA VAL A 237 13.36 0.16 -4.99
C VAL A 237 12.47 -0.05 -3.75
N GLY A 238 12.73 -1.07 -2.94
CA GLY A 238 11.88 -1.46 -1.82
C GLY A 238 11.65 -0.38 -0.76
N GLY A 239 12.63 0.53 -0.58
CA GLY A 239 12.54 1.65 0.37
C GLY A 239 11.83 2.91 -0.16
N ILE A 240 11.37 2.90 -1.42
CA ILE A 240 10.70 4.05 -2.03
C ILE A 240 9.47 3.68 -2.88
N GLY A 241 9.39 2.44 -3.34
CA GLY A 241 8.48 2.03 -4.42
C GLY A 241 7.02 1.96 -3.97
N LYS A 242 6.75 1.50 -2.74
CA LYS A 242 5.38 1.32 -2.24
C LYS A 242 4.69 2.66 -2.01
N GLY A 243 5.36 3.60 -1.36
CA GLY A 243 4.84 4.95 -1.16
C GLY A 243 4.64 5.67 -2.48
N TYR A 244 5.61 5.55 -3.40
CA TYR A 244 5.50 6.17 -4.73
C TYR A 244 4.28 5.64 -5.49
N ALA A 245 4.08 4.31 -5.49
CA ALA A 245 2.92 3.69 -6.10
C ALA A 245 1.60 4.11 -5.43
N THR A 246 1.61 4.18 -4.09
CA THR A 246 0.45 4.64 -3.29
C THR A 246 0.05 6.06 -3.64
N GLU A 247 1.03 6.97 -3.79
CA GLU A 247 0.75 8.36 -4.16
C GLU A 247 0.20 8.46 -5.58
N ARG A 248 0.78 7.74 -6.53
CA ARG A 248 0.28 7.72 -7.92
C ARG A 248 -1.14 7.16 -8.02
N ALA A 249 -1.43 6.08 -7.32
CA ALA A 249 -2.77 5.53 -7.22
C ALA A 249 -3.75 6.54 -6.58
N ALA A 250 -3.35 7.24 -5.53
CA ALA A 250 -4.16 8.27 -4.90
C ALA A 250 -4.44 9.46 -5.84
N GLN A 251 -3.45 9.88 -6.64
CA GLN A 251 -3.63 10.92 -7.64
C GLN A 251 -4.65 10.51 -8.71
N LEU A 252 -4.58 9.28 -9.22
CA LEU A 252 -5.57 8.74 -10.15
C LEU A 252 -6.98 8.70 -9.52
N VAL A 253 -7.10 8.25 -8.28
CA VAL A 253 -8.39 8.25 -7.56
C VAL A 253 -8.97 9.65 -7.44
N LYS A 254 -8.14 10.67 -7.18
CA LYS A 254 -8.57 12.08 -7.17
C LYS A 254 -9.00 12.56 -8.56
N GLU A 255 -8.26 12.19 -9.61
CA GLU A 255 -8.60 12.51 -11.00
C GLU A 255 -9.93 11.89 -11.45
N GLU A 256 -10.24 10.68 -10.95
CA GLU A 256 -11.52 10.02 -11.19
C GLU A 256 -12.70 10.67 -10.45
N GLY A 257 -12.41 11.64 -9.58
CA GLY A 257 -13.37 12.53 -8.93
C GLY A 257 -13.70 12.17 -7.47
N ALA A 258 -12.98 11.22 -6.86
CA ALA A 258 -13.20 10.85 -5.48
C ALA A 258 -12.81 12.01 -4.54
N ALA A 259 -13.70 12.32 -3.61
CA ALA A 259 -13.48 13.34 -2.57
C ALA A 259 -13.29 12.75 -1.17
N SER A 260 -13.49 11.45 -1.01
CA SER A 260 -13.41 10.73 0.26
C SER A 260 -12.91 9.31 0.01
N PHE A 261 -11.60 9.12 0.16
CA PHE A 261 -10.97 7.84 -0.12
C PHE A 261 -9.76 7.61 0.79
N LEU A 262 -9.49 6.36 1.15
CA LEU A 262 -8.33 5.96 1.93
C LEU A 262 -7.69 4.75 1.26
N LEU A 263 -6.43 4.90 0.87
CA LEU A 263 -5.58 3.81 0.41
C LEU A 263 -4.68 3.40 1.58
N ASN A 264 -4.51 2.09 1.80
CA ASN A 264 -3.54 1.54 2.73
C ASN A 264 -2.85 0.34 2.09
N LEU A 265 -1.58 0.53 1.71
CA LEU A 265 -0.75 -0.52 1.11
C LEU A 265 0.31 -0.95 2.12
N GLY A 266 -0.03 -1.93 2.97
CA GLY A 266 0.91 -2.47 3.94
C GLY A 266 1.52 -1.43 4.87
N GLY A 267 0.69 -0.51 5.38
CA GLY A 267 1.14 0.58 6.26
C GLY A 267 1.46 1.89 5.54
N ASN A 268 1.49 1.91 4.20
CA ASN A 268 1.53 3.15 3.43
C ASN A 268 0.10 3.70 3.31
N VAL A 269 -0.29 4.55 4.25
CA VAL A 269 -1.65 5.11 4.31
C VAL A 269 -1.69 6.43 3.57
N ARG A 270 -2.64 6.60 2.65
CA ARG A 270 -2.92 7.86 1.95
C ARG A 270 -4.41 8.20 1.99
N ALA A 271 -4.75 9.27 2.71
CA ALA A 271 -6.10 9.77 2.91
C ALA A 271 -6.42 10.92 1.94
N ILE A 272 -7.55 10.83 1.24
CA ILE A 272 -8.12 11.85 0.36
C ILE A 272 -9.38 12.39 1.03
N GLY A 273 -9.41 13.70 1.26
CA GLY A 273 -10.48 14.40 1.98
C GLY A 273 -10.78 13.81 3.36
N THR A 274 -12.04 13.86 3.77
CA THR A 274 -12.57 13.35 5.05
C THR A 274 -13.51 12.17 4.80
N LYS A 275 -14.01 11.51 5.85
CA LYS A 275 -15.05 10.47 5.74
C LYS A 275 -16.40 11.06 5.32
N GLY A 276 -17.37 10.19 5.01
CA GLY A 276 -18.71 10.62 4.58
C GLY A 276 -19.51 11.49 5.58
N ASP A 277 -19.12 11.51 6.85
CA ASP A 277 -19.69 12.37 7.90
C ASP A 277 -18.91 13.68 8.13
N GLY A 278 -17.83 13.91 7.38
CA GLY A 278 -16.92 15.05 7.52
C GLY A 278 -15.82 14.87 8.58
N SER A 279 -15.81 13.75 9.31
CA SER A 279 -14.73 13.46 10.26
C SER A 279 -13.46 13.01 9.54
N LYS A 280 -12.29 13.33 10.11
CA LYS A 280 -11.00 12.90 9.57
C LYS A 280 -10.84 11.37 9.59
N TRP A 281 -9.96 10.88 8.73
CA TRP A 281 -9.54 9.49 8.72
C TRP A 281 -8.75 9.15 9.97
N VAL A 282 -9.08 8.03 10.62
CA VAL A 282 -8.43 7.62 11.88
C VAL A 282 -7.35 6.61 11.52
N CYS A 283 -6.09 7.00 11.72
CA CYS A 283 -4.91 6.27 11.27
C CYS A 283 -3.94 6.15 12.44
N PRO A 284 -3.99 5.05 13.21
CA PRO A 284 -3.10 4.86 14.34
C PRO A 284 -1.70 4.43 13.92
N VAL A 285 -0.70 4.87 14.68
CA VAL A 285 0.68 4.39 14.59
C VAL A 285 0.82 3.21 15.54
N GLU A 286 1.22 2.06 14.99
CA GLU A 286 1.40 0.83 15.75
C GLU A 286 2.53 0.99 16.78
N ASN A 287 2.36 0.39 17.96
CA ASN A 287 3.40 0.31 18.97
C ASN A 287 4.32 -0.90 18.69
N PRO A 288 5.62 -0.70 18.42
CA PRO A 288 6.56 -1.79 18.16
C PRO A 288 6.62 -2.84 19.29
N ASP A 289 6.51 -2.42 20.55
CA ASP A 289 6.55 -3.34 21.70
C ASP A 289 5.32 -4.24 21.79
N TYR A 290 4.18 -3.75 21.28
CA TYR A 290 2.98 -4.56 21.19
C TYR A 290 3.14 -5.67 20.15
N ARG A 291 3.81 -5.40 19.03
CA ARG A 291 4.10 -6.44 18.02
C ARG A 291 4.89 -7.60 18.62
N ASP A 292 5.89 -7.29 19.44
CA ASP A 292 6.76 -8.29 20.06
C ASP A 292 6.07 -9.06 21.19
N THR A 293 5.35 -8.35 22.06
CA THR A 293 4.86 -8.93 23.32
C THR A 293 3.38 -9.27 23.32
N GLN A 294 2.59 -8.67 22.43
CA GLN A 294 1.12 -8.69 22.45
C GLN A 294 0.52 -8.18 23.77
N THR A 295 1.28 -7.34 24.49
CA THR A 295 0.88 -6.73 25.77
C THR A 295 1.06 -5.22 25.73
N GLY A 296 0.35 -4.50 26.60
CA GLY A 296 0.39 -3.04 26.66
C GLY A 296 -0.54 -2.37 25.64
N ALA A 297 -0.22 -1.13 25.27
CA ALA A 297 -1.00 -0.36 24.30
C ALA A 297 -0.66 -0.80 22.87
N GLN A 298 -1.68 -1.16 22.09
CA GLN A 298 -1.51 -1.57 20.68
C GLN A 298 -0.99 -0.45 19.78
N TYR A 299 -1.38 0.78 20.06
CA TYR A 299 -1.01 1.96 19.27
C TYR A 299 -0.23 2.92 20.15
N ALA A 300 0.86 3.48 19.61
CA ALA A 300 1.65 4.49 20.28
C ALA A 300 0.90 5.83 20.29
N VAL A 301 0.32 6.20 19.14
CA VAL A 301 -0.51 7.39 18.94
C VAL A 301 -1.61 7.12 17.91
N THR A 302 -2.65 7.95 17.89
CA THR A 302 -3.69 7.91 16.85
C THR A 302 -3.71 9.23 16.10
N CYS A 303 -3.49 9.20 14.78
CA CYS A 303 -3.51 10.38 13.94
C CYS A 303 -4.86 10.53 13.21
N TYR A 304 -5.26 11.77 12.97
CA TYR A 304 -6.48 12.15 12.27
C TYR A 304 -6.11 12.87 10.97
N LEU A 305 -6.36 12.22 9.83
CA LEU A 305 -5.85 12.64 8.54
C LEU A 305 -6.94 13.20 7.62
N GLU A 306 -6.59 14.24 6.89
CA GLU A 306 -7.32 14.82 5.76
C GLU A 306 -6.29 15.27 4.73
N ASP A 307 -6.37 14.73 3.51
CA ASP A 307 -5.41 15.00 2.42
C ASP A 307 -3.93 14.79 2.83
N ARG A 308 -3.65 13.72 3.58
CA ARG A 308 -2.31 13.37 4.07
C ARG A 308 -2.00 11.90 3.89
N SER A 309 -0.71 11.61 3.88
CA SER A 309 -0.11 10.30 4.02
C SER A 309 0.44 10.12 5.44
N LEU A 310 0.37 8.88 5.94
CA LEU A 310 1.09 8.40 7.11
C LEU A 310 1.79 7.11 6.70
N VAL A 311 3.12 7.11 6.74
CA VAL A 311 3.95 5.94 6.37
C VAL A 311 4.92 5.64 7.48
N THR A 312 5.08 4.35 7.81
CA THR A 312 5.94 3.90 8.91
C THR A 312 6.94 2.86 8.41
N SER A 313 8.22 3.09 8.72
CA SER A 313 9.29 2.10 8.65
C SER A 313 9.56 1.51 10.03
N GLY A 314 9.75 0.20 10.14
CA GLY A 314 9.91 -0.49 11.41
C GLY A 314 10.77 -1.74 11.34
N ASP A 315 11.48 -2.05 12.44
CA ASP A 315 12.37 -3.22 12.55
C ASP A 315 11.64 -4.57 12.71
N TYR A 316 10.35 -4.52 13.01
CA TYR A 316 9.51 -5.67 13.33
C TYR A 316 8.73 -6.21 12.12
N GLU A 317 8.80 -5.55 10.96
CA GLU A 317 8.04 -5.95 9.77
C GLU A 317 8.68 -7.13 9.03
N ARG A 318 9.99 -7.04 8.74
CA ARG A 318 10.76 -8.12 8.09
C ARG A 318 12.11 -8.24 8.77
N TYR A 319 12.34 -9.37 9.44
CA TYR A 319 13.56 -9.67 10.18
C TYR A 319 13.79 -11.18 10.33
N TYR A 320 15.00 -11.52 10.74
CA TYR A 320 15.38 -12.86 11.21
C TYR A 320 16.27 -12.74 12.44
N THR A 321 16.51 -13.85 13.13
CA THR A 321 17.25 -13.87 14.40
C THR A 321 18.49 -14.72 14.26
N VAL A 322 19.65 -14.16 14.61
CA VAL A 322 20.94 -14.88 14.66
C VAL A 322 21.50 -14.75 16.05
N ASN A 323 21.79 -15.87 16.71
CA ASN A 323 22.32 -15.90 18.08
C ASN A 323 21.50 -15.09 19.10
N GLY A 324 20.17 -15.04 18.94
CA GLY A 324 19.25 -14.30 19.80
C GLY A 324 19.15 -12.79 19.51
N GLN A 325 19.86 -12.28 18.50
CA GLN A 325 19.81 -10.90 18.05
C GLN A 325 18.96 -10.77 16.78
N ARG A 326 18.07 -9.76 16.75
CA ARG A 326 17.25 -9.43 15.57
C ARG A 326 18.06 -8.68 14.51
N TYR A 327 17.89 -9.06 13.25
CA TYR A 327 18.43 -8.39 12.07
C TYR A 327 17.29 -8.12 11.07
N HIS A 328 16.92 -6.85 10.89
CA HIS A 328 15.82 -6.43 10.02
C HIS A 328 16.30 -6.00 8.62
N HIS A 329 15.36 -5.69 7.74
CA HIS A 329 15.59 -5.43 6.32
C HIS A 329 16.07 -4.00 5.97
N ILE A 330 16.20 -3.09 6.93
CA ILE A 330 16.59 -1.68 6.69
C ILE A 330 18.09 -1.56 6.97
N ILE A 331 18.90 -1.69 5.92
CA ILE A 331 20.36 -1.77 5.99
C ILE A 331 20.97 -0.38 5.85
N ASP A 332 21.74 0.07 6.83
CA ASP A 332 22.43 1.35 6.79
C ASP A 332 23.65 1.27 5.84
N PRO A 333 23.71 2.10 4.79
CA PRO A 333 24.85 2.10 3.86
C PRO A 333 26.19 2.45 4.52
N ASP A 334 26.20 3.14 5.66
CA ASP A 334 27.45 3.48 6.37
C ASP A 334 28.05 2.29 7.11
N THR A 335 27.20 1.34 7.53
CA THR A 335 27.62 0.20 8.34
C THR A 335 27.60 -1.12 7.56
N LEU A 336 26.80 -1.21 6.50
CA LEU A 336 26.44 -2.44 5.79
C LEU A 336 25.58 -3.43 6.61
N TYR A 337 25.11 -3.02 7.79
CA TYR A 337 24.24 -3.81 8.70
C TYR A 337 22.90 -3.12 8.91
N PRO A 338 21.88 -3.84 9.44
CA PRO A 338 20.61 -3.23 9.82
C PRO A 338 20.82 -2.05 10.80
N ALA A 339 20.13 -0.93 10.54
CA ALA A 339 20.23 0.27 11.36
C ALA A 339 19.72 0.04 12.80
N THR A 340 20.38 0.61 13.80
CA THR A 340 20.08 0.32 15.22
C THR A 340 19.54 1.51 16.02
N TYR A 341 19.24 2.63 15.35
CA TYR A 341 18.77 3.85 16.02
C TYR A 341 17.36 3.70 16.59
N HIS A 342 16.43 3.10 15.82
CA HIS A 342 14.99 3.19 16.08
C HIS A 342 14.31 1.83 15.95
N ARG A 343 13.17 1.66 16.65
CA ARG A 343 12.23 0.56 16.43
C ARG A 343 11.24 0.89 15.31
N SER A 344 10.84 2.17 15.22
CA SER A 344 10.02 2.67 14.13
C SER A 344 10.18 4.17 13.90
N VAL A 345 9.98 4.59 12.65
CA VAL A 345 9.87 5.99 12.25
C VAL A 345 8.61 6.17 11.42
N SER A 346 7.76 7.13 11.79
CA SER A 346 6.52 7.45 11.09
C SER A 346 6.57 8.86 10.52
N ILE A 347 6.23 9.01 9.25
CA ILE A 347 6.23 10.29 8.54
C ILE A 347 4.80 10.68 8.16
N LEU A 348 4.43 11.92 8.47
CA LEU A 348 3.19 12.57 8.06
C LEU A 348 3.51 13.64 7.02
N THR A 349 2.97 13.51 5.81
CA THR A 349 3.06 14.58 4.80
C THR A 349 1.94 14.49 3.76
N GLU A 350 1.94 15.33 2.74
CA GLU A 350 0.92 15.30 1.68
C GLU A 350 1.17 14.20 0.63
N ASP A 351 2.43 13.80 0.45
CA ASP A 351 2.90 12.88 -0.59
C ASP A 351 3.35 11.54 0.02
N SER A 352 2.73 10.43 -0.41
CA SER A 352 3.04 9.10 0.12
C SER A 352 4.43 8.58 -0.28
N GLY A 353 4.92 8.95 -1.47
CA GLY A 353 6.27 8.58 -1.92
C GLY A 353 7.33 9.21 -1.05
N LEU A 354 7.24 10.53 -0.83
CA LEU A 354 8.14 11.25 0.04
C LEU A 354 8.09 10.70 1.47
N ALA A 355 6.90 10.37 1.98
CA ALA A 355 6.76 9.78 3.31
C ALA A 355 7.48 8.42 3.43
N ASP A 356 7.38 7.53 2.43
CA ASP A 356 8.04 6.22 2.42
C ASP A 356 9.57 6.37 2.37
N ALA A 357 10.05 7.20 1.44
CA ALA A 357 11.48 7.51 1.31
C ALA A 357 12.06 8.12 2.60
N LEU A 358 11.38 9.12 3.19
CA LEU A 358 11.83 9.74 4.43
C LEU A 358 11.70 8.79 5.62
N SER A 359 10.68 7.93 5.69
CA SER A 359 10.55 6.98 6.80
C SER A 359 11.75 6.04 6.84
N THR A 360 12.21 5.59 5.67
CA THR A 360 13.39 4.75 5.50
C THR A 360 14.66 5.54 5.86
N ALA A 361 14.84 6.73 5.30
CA ALA A 361 16.02 7.57 5.54
C ALA A 361 16.18 7.92 7.02
N LEU A 362 15.12 8.43 7.65
CA LEU A 362 15.14 8.87 9.05
C LEU A 362 15.25 7.69 10.02
N PHE A 363 14.91 6.48 9.60
CA PHE A 363 15.18 5.27 10.37
C PHE A 363 16.69 4.98 10.51
N MET A 364 17.49 5.42 9.54
CA MET A 364 18.95 5.25 9.48
C MET A 364 19.73 6.50 9.93
N MET A 365 19.03 7.50 10.48
CA MET A 365 19.61 8.75 10.97
C MET A 365 19.40 8.87 12.47
N SER A 366 20.20 9.71 13.13
CA SER A 366 19.86 10.18 14.47
C SER A 366 18.60 11.06 14.42
N VAL A 367 17.85 11.14 15.53
CA VAL A 367 16.70 12.08 15.65
C VAL A 367 17.12 13.51 15.33
N GLU A 368 18.32 13.92 15.75
CA GLU A 368 18.84 15.27 15.50
C GLU A 368 19.01 15.54 14.00
N ASP A 369 19.63 14.62 13.27
CA ASP A 369 19.86 14.78 11.83
C ASP A 369 18.56 14.65 11.02
N GLY A 370 17.65 13.76 11.45
CA GLY A 370 16.30 13.70 10.89
C GLY A 370 15.53 15.01 11.06
N LYS A 371 15.56 15.63 12.25
CA LYS A 371 14.95 16.96 12.50
C LYS A 371 15.60 18.07 11.68
N LYS A 372 16.93 18.03 11.46
CA LYS A 372 17.62 18.97 10.57
C LYS A 372 17.15 18.82 9.12
N LEU A 373 17.03 17.60 8.61
CA LEU A 373 16.56 17.35 7.25
C LEU A 373 15.12 17.84 7.03
N ILE A 374 14.22 17.58 7.98
CA ILE A 374 12.84 18.09 7.94
C ILE A 374 12.82 19.62 7.94
N THR A 375 13.62 20.26 8.81
CA THR A 375 13.74 21.72 8.85
C THR A 375 14.24 22.27 7.51
N ALA A 376 15.23 21.61 6.89
CA ALA A 376 15.74 22.03 5.59
C ALA A 376 14.68 21.92 4.47
N LEU A 377 13.83 20.89 4.51
CA LEU A 377 12.69 20.75 3.59
C LEU A 377 11.63 21.84 3.82
N HIS A 378 11.36 22.24 5.06
CA HIS A 378 10.44 23.33 5.37
C HIS A 378 10.96 24.68 4.84
N GLU A 379 12.26 24.91 5.01
CA GLU A 379 12.89 26.20 4.67
C GLU A 379 13.27 26.31 3.19
N GLY A 380 13.28 25.19 2.45
CA GLY A 380 13.77 25.10 1.07
C GLY A 380 15.28 25.22 0.98
N THR A 381 15.97 24.71 2.00
CA THR A 381 17.43 24.64 2.08
C THR A 381 17.94 23.19 1.94
N SER A 382 17.04 22.25 1.65
CA SER A 382 17.39 20.86 1.34
C SER A 382 18.20 20.76 0.04
N PRO A 383 18.90 19.64 -0.21
CA PRO A 383 19.63 19.40 -1.45
C PRO A 383 18.77 19.50 -2.73
N LEU A 384 17.45 19.39 -2.62
CA LEU A 384 16.51 19.52 -3.75
C LEU A 384 16.26 20.98 -4.17
N GLY A 385 16.71 21.95 -3.36
CA GLY A 385 16.64 23.37 -3.67
C GLY A 385 15.35 24.07 -3.19
N PRO A 386 15.27 25.39 -3.39
CA PRO A 386 14.26 26.26 -2.77
C PRO A 386 12.83 26.07 -3.31
N ASP A 387 12.68 25.44 -4.47
CA ASP A 387 11.38 25.19 -5.10
C ASP A 387 10.71 23.89 -4.60
N GLN A 388 11.44 23.06 -3.84
CA GLN A 388 11.01 21.75 -3.35
C GLN A 388 10.67 21.80 -1.85
N LYS A 389 10.03 22.89 -1.43
CA LYS A 389 9.58 23.07 -0.04
C LYS A 389 8.42 22.12 0.29
N VAL A 390 8.45 21.61 1.50
CA VAL A 390 7.37 20.76 2.04
C VAL A 390 6.87 21.40 3.32
N GLU A 391 5.73 22.11 3.29
CA GLU A 391 5.28 22.90 4.44
C GLU A 391 4.70 22.05 5.58
N LYS A 392 4.17 20.87 5.25
CA LYS A 392 3.49 19.99 6.19
C LYS A 392 4.17 18.64 6.18
N LEU A 393 5.29 18.57 6.86
CA LEU A 393 6.08 17.36 7.04
C LEU A 393 6.40 17.21 8.52
N GLU A 394 5.90 16.13 9.11
CA GLU A 394 6.14 15.83 10.52
C GLU A 394 6.64 14.39 10.64
N ALA A 395 7.42 14.13 11.69
CA ALA A 395 7.94 12.81 11.98
C ALA A 395 7.82 12.45 13.46
N MET A 396 7.70 11.15 13.69
CA MET A 396 7.74 10.52 15.00
C MET A 396 8.75 9.37 14.98
N TRP A 397 9.54 9.27 16.04
CA TRP A 397 10.48 8.18 16.27
C TRP A 397 10.06 7.41 17.53
N ILE A 398 10.26 6.10 17.51
CA ILE A 398 10.18 5.23 18.70
C ILE A 398 11.50 4.49 18.80
N ASP A 399 12.23 4.70 19.89
CA ASP A 399 13.55 4.14 20.14
C ASP A 399 13.47 2.75 20.80
N ALA A 400 14.61 2.07 20.90
CA ALA A 400 14.68 0.70 21.44
C ALA A 400 14.25 0.57 22.91
N ASP A 401 14.30 1.64 23.69
CA ASP A 401 13.82 1.69 25.07
C ASP A 401 12.35 2.15 25.19
N GLY A 402 11.67 2.33 24.05
CA GLY A 402 10.28 2.80 23.97
C GLY A 402 10.12 4.30 24.10
N HIS A 403 11.23 5.07 24.21
CA HIS A 403 11.18 6.53 24.18
C HIS A 403 10.63 7.03 22.84
N GLN A 404 9.79 8.07 22.90
CA GLN A 404 9.11 8.62 21.73
C GLN A 404 9.54 10.06 21.51
N GLU A 405 10.05 10.34 20.32
CA GLU A 405 10.45 11.68 19.88
C GLU A 405 9.57 12.13 18.72
N TYR A 406 9.37 13.45 18.63
CA TYR A 406 8.48 14.06 17.65
C TYR A 406 9.08 15.33 17.07
N THR A 407 8.71 15.67 15.85
CA THR A 407 8.74 17.06 15.38
C THR A 407 7.62 17.86 16.05
N ASP A 408 7.79 19.17 16.16
CA ASP A 408 6.93 20.04 16.98
C ASP A 408 5.45 19.99 16.56
N GLY A 409 5.16 19.83 15.26
CA GLY A 409 3.79 19.80 14.74
C GLY A 409 3.14 18.41 14.71
N PHE A 410 3.89 17.33 14.96
CA PHE A 410 3.36 15.97 14.83
C PHE A 410 2.13 15.73 15.72
N LEU A 411 2.20 16.15 16.98
CA LEU A 411 1.13 15.92 17.95
C LEU A 411 -0.16 16.71 17.65
N ASP A 412 -0.12 17.73 16.79
CA ASP A 412 -1.33 18.41 16.35
C ASP A 412 -2.23 17.52 15.49
N TYR A 413 -1.66 16.49 14.85
CA TYR A 413 -2.42 15.49 14.10
C TYR A 413 -3.04 14.42 14.99
N THR A 414 -2.76 14.41 16.30
CA THR A 414 -3.34 13.46 17.26
C THR A 414 -4.62 13.97 17.93
N LYS A 415 -5.04 15.19 17.56
CA LYS A 415 -6.25 15.85 18.06
C LYS A 415 -7.36 15.72 17.01
N GLU A 416 -8.54 15.32 17.45
CA GLU A 416 -9.74 15.17 16.60
C GLU A 416 -10.19 16.47 15.93
#